data_AF-A0A8C5UPS8-F1
#
_entry.id   AF-A0A8C5UPS8-F1
#
_cell.length_a   1.000
_cell.length_b   1.000
_cell.length_c   1.000
_cell.angle_alpha   90.00
_cell.angle_beta   90.00
_cell.angle_gamma   90.00
#
_symmetry.space_group_name_H-M   'P 1'
#
loop_
_entity.id
_entity.type
_entity.pdbx_description
1 polymer ?
#
loop_
_entity_poly.entity_id
_entity_poly.type
_entity_poly.pdbx_seq_one_letter_code
_entity_poly.pdbx_strand_id
1 'polypeptide(L)'
;MSTARGGAARTLRVPGRHGYAAEFSPYLPGRLACAASQHYGIAGGGTLLIVDQIESGLRLFRSFDWNDGLFDVTWSENNEHVLVTGSGDGSLQLWDTAKAAGPLQVYKEHTQEYVQRSYIMT
;
A
#
# COMPACT_ATOMS: atom_id res chain seq x y z
N MET A 1 -23.11 -21.13 23.30
CA MET A 1 -23.27 -19.74 22.82
C MET A 1 -21.90 -19.08 22.85
N SER A 2 -21.25 -18.93 21.70
CA SER A 2 -19.94 -18.28 21.60
C SER A 2 -20.16 -16.77 21.60
N THR A 3 -19.74 -16.10 22.67
CA THR A 3 -19.71 -14.64 22.71
C THR A 3 -18.59 -14.18 21.79
N ALA A 4 -18.92 -13.78 20.56
CA ALA A 4 -18.04 -12.99 19.73
C ALA A 4 -17.76 -11.68 20.49
N ARG A 5 -16.62 -11.62 21.19
CA ARG A 5 -16.09 -10.35 21.68
C ARG A 5 -15.81 -9.52 20.44
N GLY A 6 -16.63 -8.50 20.19
CA GLY A 6 -16.34 -7.49 19.17
C GLY A 6 -14.94 -6.97 19.44
N GLY A 7 -13.99 -7.30 18.55
CA GLY A 7 -12.61 -6.88 18.69
C GLY A 7 -12.56 -5.36 18.71
N ALA A 8 -11.87 -4.77 19.67
CA ALA A 8 -11.65 -3.34 19.70
C ALA A 8 -11.02 -2.90 18.36
N ALA A 9 -11.56 -1.83 17.76
CA ALA A 9 -11.00 -1.27 16.54
C ALA A 9 -9.54 -0.85 16.79
N ARG A 10 -8.66 -1.26 15.88
CA ARG A 10 -7.24 -0.92 15.92
C ARG A 10 -6.98 0.21 14.93
N THR A 11 -6.15 1.18 15.32
CA THR A 11 -5.90 2.37 14.49
C THR A 11 -4.42 2.70 14.47
N LEU A 12 -3.88 2.93 13.27
CA LEU A 12 -2.59 3.55 13.05
C LEU A 12 -2.85 4.94 12.46
N ARG A 13 -2.32 5.99 13.10
CA ARG A 13 -2.43 7.37 12.58
C ARG A 13 -1.13 7.75 11.87
N VAL A 14 -1.26 8.17 10.62
CA VAL A 14 -0.16 8.72 9.82
C VAL A 14 -0.51 10.17 9.48
N PRO A 15 0.02 11.16 10.20
CA PRO A 15 -0.35 12.57 9.99
C PRO A 15 -0.08 13.05 8.58
N GLY A 16 -1.01 13.83 8.02
CA GLY A 16 -0.86 14.41 6.68
C GLY A 16 -0.88 13.39 5.54
N ARG A 17 -1.38 12.18 5.79
CA ARG A 17 -1.57 11.12 4.79
C ARG A 17 -3.02 10.64 4.80
N HIS A 18 -3.59 10.48 3.61
CA HIS A 18 -4.93 9.95 3.39
C HIS A 18 -4.79 8.62 2.66
N GLY A 19 -5.33 7.53 3.23
CA GLY A 19 -5.27 6.21 2.60
C GLY A 19 -6.28 6.08 1.46
N TYR A 20 -5.85 5.50 0.34
CA TYR A 20 -6.68 5.32 -0.86
C TYR A 20 -6.97 3.85 -1.17
N ALA A 21 -5.95 2.99 -1.03
CA ALA A 21 -6.09 1.56 -1.22
C ALA A 21 -5.31 0.83 -0.13
N ALA A 22 -5.82 -0.32 0.29
CA ALA A 22 -5.12 -1.21 1.20
C ALA A 22 -5.39 -2.66 0.85
N GLU A 23 -4.36 -3.49 0.91
CA GLU A 23 -4.44 -4.91 0.58
C GLU A 23 -3.62 -5.73 1.58
N PHE A 24 -4.23 -6.79 2.10
CA PHE A 24 -3.51 -7.77 2.92
C PHE A 24 -2.53 -8.57 2.05
N SER A 25 -1.36 -8.86 2.60
CA SER A 25 -0.41 -9.76 1.95
C SER A 25 -1.06 -11.15 1.80
N PRO A 26 -1.00 -11.76 0.60
CA PRO A 26 -1.47 -13.12 0.41
C PRO A 26 -0.54 -14.19 1.03
N TYR A 27 0.67 -13.80 1.46
CA TYR A 27 1.67 -14.73 2.02
C TYR A 27 1.95 -14.54 3.50
N LEU A 28 2.00 -13.29 3.96
CA LEU A 28 2.47 -12.94 5.30
C LEU A 28 1.26 -12.61 6.19
N PRO A 29 0.84 -13.52 7.10
CA PRO A 29 -0.34 -13.31 7.91
C PRO A 29 -0.23 -12.03 8.75
N GLY A 30 -1.25 -11.18 8.65
CA GLY A 30 -1.33 -9.93 9.40
C GLY A 30 -0.52 -8.77 8.80
N ARG A 31 0.23 -8.98 7.70
CA ARG A 31 0.83 -7.89 6.94
C ARG A 31 -0.16 -7.32 5.95
N LEU A 32 -0.21 -6.00 5.84
CA LEU A 32 -0.97 -5.28 4.81
C LEU A 32 -0.15 -4.13 4.23
N ALA A 33 -0.42 -3.81 2.98
CA ALA A 33 0.07 -2.62 2.31
C ALA A 33 -1.05 -1.58 2.25
N CYS A 34 -0.69 -0.31 2.28
CA CYS A 34 -1.62 0.81 2.12
C CYS A 34 -0.96 1.90 1.27
N ALA A 35 -1.60 2.27 0.16
CA ALA A 35 -1.26 3.44 -0.64
C ALA A 35 -1.92 4.68 -0.01
N ALA A 36 -1.14 5.72 0.21
CA ALA A 36 -1.63 6.96 0.78
C ALA A 36 -1.06 8.19 0.06
N SER A 37 -1.78 9.31 0.14
CA SER A 37 -1.40 10.58 -0.50
C SER A 37 -1.46 11.77 0.46
N GLN A 38 -0.64 12.78 0.20
CA GLN A 38 -0.74 14.10 0.83
C GLN A 38 -1.92 14.90 0.26
N HIS A 39 -2.35 15.93 1.01
CA HIS A 39 -3.33 16.94 0.59
C HIS A 39 -4.54 16.35 -0.16
N TYR A 40 -5.14 15.29 0.38
CA TYR A 40 -6.29 14.59 -0.20
C TYR A 40 -6.08 14.14 -1.65
N GLY A 41 -4.84 13.82 -2.04
CA GLY A 41 -4.49 13.36 -3.39
C GLY A 41 -4.53 14.45 -4.46
N ILE A 42 -4.74 15.72 -4.09
CA ILE A 42 -4.82 16.84 -5.03
C ILE A 42 -3.42 17.37 -5.38
N ALA A 43 -2.47 17.28 -4.45
CA ALA A 43 -1.10 17.74 -4.62
C ALA A 43 -0.15 17.10 -3.60
N GLY A 44 1.15 17.12 -3.90
CA GLY A 44 2.20 16.59 -3.03
C GLY A 44 2.52 15.13 -3.30
N GLY A 45 3.28 14.51 -2.41
CA GLY A 45 3.78 13.15 -2.57
C GLY A 45 2.86 12.10 -1.97
N GLY A 46 3.05 10.87 -2.44
CA GLY A 46 2.44 9.67 -1.91
C GLY A 46 3.39 8.91 -0.99
N THR A 47 2.82 8.01 -0.20
CA THR A 47 3.57 7.09 0.66
C THR A 47 2.93 5.72 0.61
N LEU A 48 3.73 4.71 0.28
CA LEU A 48 3.41 3.31 0.49
C LEU A 48 3.72 2.96 1.94
N LEU A 49 2.72 2.46 2.67
CA LEU A 49 2.83 2.01 4.05
C LEU A 49 2.74 0.48 4.10
N ILE A 50 3.71 -0.16 4.74
CA ILE A 50 3.65 -1.59 5.08
C ILE A 50 3.38 -1.69 6.57
N VAL A 51 2.28 -2.33 6.94
CA VAL A 51 1.78 -2.39 8.31
C VAL A 51 1.64 -3.84 8.73
N ASP A 52 2.15 -4.16 9.91
CA ASP A 52 1.98 -5.47 10.55
C ASP A 52 0.93 -5.36 11.65
N GLN A 53 -0.05 -6.26 11.62
CA GLN A 53 -0.96 -6.49 12.73
C GLN A 53 -0.29 -7.41 13.76
N ILE A 54 -0.04 -6.87 14.94
CA ILE A 54 0.53 -7.58 16.09
C ILE A 54 -0.50 -7.63 17.22
N GLU A 55 -0.32 -8.47 18.24
CA GLU A 55 -1.30 -8.59 19.34
C GLU A 55 -1.69 -7.24 19.96
N SER A 56 -0.72 -6.35 20.16
CA SER A 56 -0.89 -5.03 20.77
C SER A 56 -1.48 -3.95 19.84
N GLY A 57 -1.64 -4.21 18.53
CA GLY A 57 -2.20 -3.23 17.60
C GLY A 57 -1.69 -3.33 16.17
N LEU A 58 -1.61 -2.18 15.50
CA LEU A 58 -1.00 -2.02 14.18
C LEU A 58 0.36 -1.37 14.33
N ARG A 59 1.38 -1.95 13.71
CA ARG A 59 2.76 -1.45 13.70
C ARG A 59 3.14 -1.09 12.28
N LEU A 60 3.67 0.12 12.08
CA LEU A 60 4.32 0.47 10.82
C LEU A 60 5.61 -0.35 10.70
N PHE A 61 5.65 -1.27 9.73
CA PHE A 61 6.82 -2.08 9.42
C PHE A 61 7.80 -1.30 8.53
N ARG A 62 7.27 -0.65 7.48
CA ARG A 62 8.06 0.14 6.53
C ARG A 62 7.20 1.22 5.88
N SER A 63 7.84 2.28 5.40
CA SER A 63 7.24 3.27 4.53
C SER A 63 8.18 3.64 3.38
N PHE A 64 7.62 3.94 2.22
CA PHE A 64 8.35 4.44 1.06
C PHE A 64 7.64 5.67 0.52
N ASP A 65 8.39 6.75 0.30
CA ASP A 65 7.84 7.98 -0.26
C ASP A 65 7.97 7.99 -1.78
N TRP A 66 6.99 8.63 -2.42
CA TRP A 66 6.93 8.88 -3.85
C TRP A 66 6.60 10.34 -4.13
N ASN A 67 6.99 10.82 -5.32
CA ASN A 67 6.96 12.24 -5.66
C ASN A 67 5.56 12.76 -5.99
N ASP A 68 4.61 11.85 -6.27
CA ASP A 68 3.21 12.14 -6.54
C ASP A 68 2.32 11.19 -5.72
N GLY A 69 1.02 11.49 -5.61
CA GLY A 69 0.06 10.71 -4.82
C GLY A 69 -0.01 9.25 -5.25
N LEU A 70 -0.09 8.34 -4.29
CA LEU A 70 -0.31 6.91 -4.54
C LEU A 70 -1.78 6.57 -4.29
N PHE A 71 -2.42 5.94 -5.26
CA PHE A 71 -3.87 5.73 -5.26
C PHE A 71 -4.28 4.27 -5.22
N ASP A 72 -3.42 3.37 -5.69
CA ASP A 72 -3.68 1.93 -5.69
C ASP A 72 -2.44 1.15 -5.24
N VAL A 73 -2.65 -0.06 -4.72
CA VAL A 73 -1.60 -0.99 -4.33
C VAL A 73 -2.04 -2.43 -4.58
N THR A 74 -1.15 -3.25 -5.14
CA THR A 74 -1.38 -4.70 -5.24
C THR A 74 -0.11 -5.51 -4.99
N TRP A 75 -0.24 -6.59 -4.20
CA TRP A 75 0.85 -7.55 -3.96
C TRP A 75 1.11 -8.43 -5.18
N SER A 76 2.36 -8.82 -5.39
CA SER A 76 2.72 -9.81 -6.41
C SER A 76 2.25 -11.21 -5.98
N GLU A 77 1.58 -11.94 -6.87
CA GLU A 77 1.23 -13.36 -6.68
C GLU A 77 2.39 -14.35 -6.91
N ASN A 78 3.59 -13.84 -7.17
CA ASN A 78 4.79 -14.65 -7.39
C ASN A 78 5.90 -14.39 -6.36
N ASN A 79 5.76 -13.36 -5.52
CA ASN A 79 6.80 -12.97 -4.56
C ASN A 79 6.22 -12.23 -3.36
N GLU A 80 6.43 -12.78 -2.16
CA GLU A 80 5.90 -12.29 -0.89
C GLU A 80 6.39 -10.90 -0.45
N HIS A 81 7.46 -10.40 -1.07
CA HIS A 81 8.04 -9.11 -0.73
C HIS A 81 7.76 -8.03 -1.78
N VAL A 82 7.23 -8.40 -2.94
CA VAL A 82 7.06 -7.50 -4.07
C VAL A 82 5.62 -7.05 -4.20
N LEU A 83 5.44 -5.77 -4.52
CA LEU A 83 4.12 -5.17 -4.78
C LEU A 83 4.26 -3.98 -5.72
N VAL A 84 3.15 -3.60 -6.36
CA VAL A 84 3.06 -2.46 -7.27
C VAL A 84 2.15 -1.40 -6.68
N THR A 85 2.47 -0.12 -6.88
CA THR A 85 1.55 1.00 -6.64
C THR A 85 1.28 1.79 -7.91
N GLY A 86 0.08 2.38 -7.99
CA GLY A 86 -0.28 3.35 -9.02
C GLY A 86 -0.22 4.78 -8.50
N SER A 87 0.34 5.69 -9.30
CA SER A 87 0.60 7.08 -8.93
C SER A 87 -0.17 8.09 -9.80
N GLY A 88 -0.41 9.29 -9.27
CA GLY A 88 -1.05 10.42 -9.96
C GLY A 88 -0.30 10.94 -11.19
N ASP A 89 1.02 10.75 -11.21
CA ASP A 89 1.88 11.08 -12.36
C ASP A 89 1.76 10.09 -13.54
N GLY A 90 0.83 9.12 -13.45
CA GLY A 90 0.60 8.08 -14.45
C GLY A 90 1.60 6.91 -14.38
N SER A 91 2.54 6.94 -13.44
CA SER A 91 3.55 5.88 -13.31
C SER A 91 3.12 4.75 -12.37
N LEU A 92 3.67 3.56 -12.61
CA LEU A 92 3.60 2.42 -11.71
C LEU A 92 4.96 2.22 -11.03
N GLN A 93 4.96 2.02 -9.72
CA GLN A 93 6.18 1.78 -8.96
C GLN A 93 6.19 0.33 -8.45
N LEU A 94 7.27 -0.39 -8.73
CA LEU A 94 7.52 -1.73 -8.23
C LEU A 94 8.39 -1.64 -6.97
N TRP A 95 7.92 -2.21 -5.86
CA TRP A 95 8.59 -2.13 -4.56
C TRP A 95 9.01 -3.50 -4.08
N ASP A 96 10.05 -3.53 -3.26
CA ASP A 96 10.51 -4.72 -2.55
C ASP A 96 10.59 -4.39 -1.05
N THR A 97 9.66 -4.96 -0.29
CA THR A 97 9.50 -4.71 1.16
C THR A 97 10.63 -5.32 2.00
N ALA A 98 11.40 -6.27 1.46
CA ALA A 98 12.60 -6.78 2.12
C ALA A 98 13.75 -5.77 2.05
N LYS A 99 13.75 -4.88 1.05
CA LYS A 99 14.75 -3.83 0.87
C LYS A 99 14.23 -2.50 1.41
N ALA A 100 15.12 -1.71 2.01
CA ALA A 100 14.81 -0.37 2.50
C ALA A 100 15.03 0.72 1.44
N ALA A 101 15.32 0.34 0.20
CA ALA A 101 15.59 1.25 -0.89
C ALA A 101 14.30 1.76 -1.53
N GLY A 102 14.40 2.77 -2.39
CA GLY A 102 13.29 3.22 -3.24
C GLY A 102 12.78 2.12 -4.18
N PRO A 103 11.91 2.46 -5.14
CA PRO A 103 11.31 1.47 -6.01
C PRO A 103 12.39 0.72 -6.80
N LEU A 104 12.21 -0.60 -6.96
CA LEU A 104 13.06 -1.43 -7.81
C LEU A 104 13.00 -0.99 -9.27
N GLN A 105 11.79 -0.61 -9.71
CA GLN A 105 11.52 -0.20 -11.08
C GLN A 105 10.34 0.77 -11.11
N VAL A 106 10.34 1.67 -12.09
CA VAL A 106 9.27 2.62 -12.35
C VAL A 106 8.87 2.49 -13.81
N TYR A 107 7.60 2.21 -14.06
CA TYR A 107 7.04 2.11 -15.41
C TYR A 107 6.24 3.38 -15.71
N LYS A 108 6.54 4.02 -16.84
CA LYS A 108 5.92 5.29 -17.28
C LYS A 108 5.23 5.11 -18.63
N GLU A 109 4.38 4.10 -18.72
CA GLU A 109 3.69 3.74 -19.96
C GLU A 109 2.34 4.47 -20.09
N HIS A 110 1.71 4.85 -18.97
CA HIS A 110 0.37 5.45 -18.95
C HIS A 110 0.44 6.97 -18.80
N THR A 111 -0.16 7.69 -19.75
CA THR A 111 -0.23 9.17 -19.78
C THR A 111 -1.36 9.76 -18.92
N GLN A 112 -2.14 8.93 -18.20
CA GLN A 112 -3.23 9.34 -17.28
C GLN A 112 -3.47 8.33 -16.13
N GLU A 113 -4.28 8.74 -15.16
CA GLU A 113 -4.63 8.08 -13.90
C GLU A 113 -5.07 6.60 -14.03
N TYR A 114 -4.48 5.74 -13.20
CA TYR A 114 -4.82 4.32 -13.13
C TYR A 114 -6.11 4.12 -12.31
N VAL A 115 -7.15 3.61 -12.97
CA VAL A 115 -8.35 3.07 -12.32
C VAL A 115 -8.24 1.55 -12.31
N GLN A 116 -8.26 0.96 -11.11
CA GLN A 116 -8.12 -0.48 -10.90
C GLN A 116 -9.12 -1.28 -11.76
N ARG A 117 -8.61 -2.24 -12.54
CA ARG A 117 -9.38 -3.37 -13.05
C ARG A 117 -8.82 -4.64 -12.43
N SER A 118 -9.56 -5.23 -11.50
CA SER A 118 -9.34 -6.63 -11.13
C SER A 118 -9.70 -7.49 -12.34
N TYR A 119 -8.73 -8.19 -12.93
CA TYR A 119 -8.90 -9.50 -13.58
C TYR A 119 -7.53 -10.17 -13.84
N ILE A 120 -7.30 -11.23 -13.05
CA ILE A 120 -6.58 -12.50 -13.31
C ILE A 120 -5.67 -12.56 -14.54
N MET A 121 -4.41 -12.95 -14.33
CA MET A 121 -3.70 -13.80 -15.30
C MET A 121 -2.87 -14.87 -14.56
N THR A 122 -3.49 -16.04 -14.42
CA THR A 122 -2.85 -17.37 -14.40
C THR A 122 -1.90 -17.56 -15.57
#